data_AF-A0A246JQI5-F1
#
_entry.id   AF-A0A246JQI5-F1
#
_cell.length_a   1.000
_cell.length_b   1.000
_cell.length_c   1.000
_cell.angle_alpha   90.00
_cell.angle_beta   90.00
_cell.angle_gamma   90.00
#
_symmetry.space_group_name_H-M   'P 1'
#
loop_
_entity.id
_entity.type
_entity.pdbx_description
1 polymer ?
#
loop_
_entity_poly.entity_id
_entity_poly.type
_entity_poly.pdbx_seq_one_letter_code
_entity_poly.pdbx_strand_id
1 'polypeptide(L)'
;MTLMSVFWEEGRVDLEDFALKAAMPSDGQSSPFNHFLKPSPDQMLRATVGLALKRARLENVYGALRGRDASTGSDNPEKRDAQFALMREAQTAVLNLANWHHFLDALKLAGYRGQKMISSEAAIIYCYVLYLIGIRDYGIDRAVIRQVIAEFFFMASMTGRYTNSPETRFEADLSKVRDLADGTAFVSRLREICATTLTGDYWDITLPSQLATSAARSPSLFAYQAALIKLDAPVLFSPMKLAAMVDPAIKGSKAALEQHHLFPRGYLEEEGIKDFKIINQIANFAPVEWPANIKIGKQAPANYVPALDAAMSAADRERVYKLHALPPVWWDMNYEEFLVARRLRMAQVVREAWEALIGDTKTEPSPPPSVAELIAAGETGAIEFKSTLRTNLHTGQHDEKIHLSALKTIAGFLNAQGGTLLIGVADDGEVLGLSADGFPNDDKMGLHLVNLVKDRIGDVFLPYVHQHFEDQDGERVLTIRCERGPRAAFVKDGNQQRFFVRGGNATTELSGNSVMDYVKQRFG
;
A
#
# COMPACT_ATOMS: atom_id res chain seq x y z
N MET A 1 13.49 12.48 -23.10
CA MET A 1 14.63 12.18 -23.99
C MET A 1 14.89 13.25 -25.05
N THR A 2 13.91 13.68 -25.87
CA THR A 2 14.13 14.64 -26.99
C THR A 2 14.78 15.97 -26.58
N LEU A 3 14.37 16.58 -25.45
CA LEU A 3 15.01 17.81 -24.95
C LEU A 3 16.48 17.58 -24.54
N MET A 4 16.81 16.41 -24.01
CA MET A 4 18.21 16.08 -23.70
C MET A 4 19.02 15.94 -24.99
N SER A 5 18.48 15.33 -26.03
CA SER A 5 19.19 15.25 -27.32
C SER A 5 19.58 16.62 -27.89
N VAL A 6 18.77 17.65 -27.63
CA VAL A 6 19.01 19.01 -28.13
C VAL A 6 19.97 19.79 -27.23
N PHE A 7 19.83 19.67 -25.90
CA PHE A 7 20.52 20.56 -24.95
C PHE A 7 21.58 19.86 -24.08
N TRP A 8 21.59 18.53 -24.02
CA TRP A 8 22.50 17.72 -23.20
C TRP A 8 22.58 16.26 -23.67
N GLU A 9 23.18 16.07 -24.84
CA GLU A 9 23.27 14.76 -25.52
C GLU A 9 24.07 13.72 -24.71
N GLU A 10 25.19 14.13 -24.10
CA GLU A 10 26.01 13.27 -23.24
C GLU A 10 25.18 12.62 -22.12
N GLY A 11 24.34 13.40 -21.45
CA GLY A 11 23.49 12.88 -20.38
C GLY A 11 22.47 11.86 -20.87
N ARG A 12 21.99 11.98 -22.12
CA ARG A 12 21.11 10.99 -22.74
C ARG A 12 21.85 9.66 -22.94
N VAL A 13 23.07 9.74 -23.47
CA VAL A 13 23.93 8.57 -23.73
C VAL A 13 24.25 7.84 -22.42
N ASP A 14 24.57 8.56 -21.34
CA ASP A 14 24.84 7.95 -20.03
C ASP A 14 23.64 7.16 -19.48
N LEU A 15 22.41 7.66 -19.66
CA LEU A 15 21.19 6.96 -19.24
C LEU A 15 20.97 5.68 -20.05
N GLU A 16 21.24 5.74 -21.36
CA GLU A 16 21.14 4.59 -22.26
C GLU A 16 22.18 3.53 -21.95
N ASP A 17 23.43 3.93 -21.70
CA ASP A 17 24.51 3.05 -21.32
C ASP A 17 24.26 2.39 -19.95
N PHE A 18 23.79 3.15 -18.96
CA PHE A 18 23.42 2.60 -17.65
C PHE A 18 22.31 1.56 -17.77
N ALA A 19 21.25 1.85 -18.52
CA ALA A 19 20.14 0.94 -18.74
C ALA A 19 20.59 -0.35 -19.46
N LEU A 20 21.45 -0.21 -20.48
CA LEU A 20 22.02 -1.32 -21.22
C LEU A 20 22.87 -2.22 -20.30
N LYS A 21 23.77 -1.62 -19.52
CA LYS A 21 24.64 -2.35 -18.57
C LYS A 21 23.84 -2.98 -17.43
N ALA A 22 22.71 -2.42 -17.04
CA ALA A 22 21.85 -2.98 -16.01
C ALA A 22 21.09 -4.23 -16.46
N ALA A 23 20.94 -4.43 -17.78
CA ALA A 23 20.17 -5.54 -18.34
C ALA A 23 20.92 -6.88 -18.32
N MET A 24 22.26 -6.86 -18.27
CA MET A 24 23.10 -8.05 -18.35
C MET A 24 24.19 -8.06 -17.27
N PRO A 25 24.52 -9.24 -16.69
CA PRO A 25 25.66 -9.36 -15.79
C PRO A 25 26.96 -8.93 -16.47
N SER A 26 27.82 -8.22 -15.76
CA SER A 26 29.20 -7.95 -16.18
C SER A 26 30.14 -9.03 -15.66
N ASP A 27 31.17 -9.33 -16.44
CA ASP A 27 32.26 -10.21 -16.01
C ASP A 27 33.37 -9.36 -15.36
N GLY A 28 33.64 -9.59 -14.07
CA GLY A 28 34.74 -8.96 -13.33
C GLY A 28 34.71 -7.43 -13.13
N GLN A 29 33.74 -6.70 -13.70
CA GLN A 29 33.62 -5.25 -13.58
C GLN A 29 32.39 -4.81 -12.79
N SER A 30 32.47 -3.67 -12.10
CA SER A 30 31.31 -3.05 -11.47
C SER A 30 30.28 -2.61 -12.52
N SER A 31 29.03 -3.00 -12.34
CA SER A 31 27.92 -2.72 -13.26
C SER A 31 26.66 -2.38 -12.47
N PRO A 32 25.69 -1.63 -13.04
CA PRO A 32 24.37 -1.43 -12.43
C PRO A 32 23.45 -2.67 -12.47
N PHE A 33 23.95 -3.79 -12.99
CA PHE A 33 23.22 -5.05 -13.04
C PHE A 33 22.63 -5.44 -11.67
N ASN A 34 21.37 -5.85 -11.68
CA ASN A 34 20.65 -6.30 -10.51
C ASN A 34 19.52 -7.27 -10.89
N HIS A 35 18.90 -7.91 -9.90
CA HIS A 35 17.84 -8.89 -10.12
C HIS A 35 16.42 -8.36 -9.88
N PHE A 36 16.26 -7.09 -9.50
CA PHE A 36 14.98 -6.49 -9.14
C PHE A 36 14.25 -5.87 -10.33
N LEU A 37 14.98 -5.14 -11.18
CA LEU A 37 14.45 -4.51 -12.38
C LEU A 37 15.53 -4.33 -13.45
N LYS A 38 15.09 -4.19 -14.69
CA LYS A 38 15.92 -3.74 -15.82
C LYS A 38 15.51 -2.31 -16.13
N PRO A 39 16.14 -1.29 -15.50
CA PRO A 39 15.66 0.07 -15.60
C PRO A 39 15.77 0.57 -17.04
N SER A 40 14.71 1.19 -17.56
CA SER A 40 14.77 1.88 -18.85
C SER A 40 15.43 3.26 -18.72
N PRO A 41 15.96 3.84 -19.81
CA PRO A 41 16.50 5.21 -19.79
C PRO A 41 15.47 6.22 -19.28
N ASP A 42 14.18 6.04 -19.61
CA ASP A 42 13.10 6.89 -19.12
C ASP A 42 12.83 6.75 -17.62
N GLN A 43 13.03 5.57 -17.04
CA GLN A 43 12.93 5.37 -15.59
C GLN A 43 14.10 6.04 -14.87
N MET A 44 15.31 5.94 -15.41
CA MET A 44 16.48 6.62 -14.85
C MET A 44 16.37 8.14 -15.01
N LEU A 45 15.84 8.63 -16.13
CA LEU A 45 15.53 10.04 -16.32
C LEU A 45 14.49 10.52 -15.29
N ARG A 46 13.44 9.73 -15.02
CA ARG A 46 12.48 10.06 -13.95
C ARG A 46 13.16 10.16 -12.58
N ALA A 47 14.13 9.31 -12.28
CA ALA A 47 14.91 9.42 -11.05
C ALA A 47 15.73 10.72 -11.01
N THR A 48 16.42 11.05 -12.11
CA THR A 48 17.17 12.31 -12.27
C THR A 48 16.28 13.52 -12.05
N VAL A 49 15.13 13.56 -12.70
CA VAL A 49 14.15 14.64 -12.61
C VAL A 49 13.58 14.76 -11.20
N GLY A 50 13.17 13.63 -10.60
CA GLY A 50 12.64 13.58 -9.25
C GLY A 50 13.64 14.11 -8.21
N LEU A 51 14.93 13.83 -8.43
CA LEU A 51 15.99 14.32 -7.55
C LEU A 51 16.38 15.78 -7.83
N ALA A 52 16.48 16.21 -9.09
CA ALA A 52 16.87 17.57 -9.47
C ALA A 52 15.77 18.59 -9.13
N LEU A 53 14.54 18.31 -9.56
CA LEU A 53 13.45 19.29 -9.59
C LEU A 53 12.40 19.05 -8.52
N LYS A 54 12.47 17.92 -7.79
CA LYS A 54 11.43 17.48 -6.84
C LYS A 54 10.04 17.43 -7.48
N ARG A 55 10.00 16.90 -8.72
CA ARG A 55 8.77 16.72 -9.51
C ARG A 55 8.67 15.29 -10.03
N ALA A 56 7.45 14.77 -10.07
CA ALA A 56 7.15 13.43 -10.56
C ALA A 56 6.48 13.42 -11.95
N ARG A 57 5.69 14.46 -12.28
CA ARG A 57 4.94 14.54 -13.56
C ARG A 57 5.80 15.10 -14.68
N LEU A 58 5.99 14.32 -15.75
CA LEU A 58 6.84 14.69 -16.89
C LEU A 58 6.37 15.95 -17.65
N GLU A 59 5.06 16.22 -17.68
CA GLU A 59 4.51 17.44 -18.29
C GLU A 59 5.03 18.72 -17.59
N ASN A 60 5.03 18.73 -16.26
CA ASN A 60 5.54 19.85 -15.46
C ASN A 60 7.04 20.03 -15.64
N VAL A 61 7.75 18.92 -15.87
CA VAL A 61 9.19 18.88 -16.08
C VAL A 61 9.55 19.46 -17.44
N TYR A 62 8.75 19.21 -18.47
CA TYR A 62 8.95 19.81 -19.79
C TYR A 62 8.89 21.34 -19.75
N GLY A 63 7.91 21.89 -19.02
CA GLY A 63 7.81 23.34 -18.80
C GLY A 63 9.01 23.91 -18.04
N ALA A 64 9.42 23.23 -16.97
CA ALA A 64 10.59 23.63 -16.18
C ALA A 64 11.89 23.60 -17.00
N LEU A 65 12.13 22.54 -17.77
CA LEU A 65 13.33 22.37 -18.60
C LEU A 65 13.39 23.33 -19.80
N ARG A 66 12.28 23.95 -20.21
CA ARG A 66 12.31 25.04 -21.20
C ARG A 66 12.63 26.40 -20.60
N GLY A 67 12.73 26.50 -19.26
CA GLY A 67 12.87 27.77 -18.57
C GLY A 67 11.67 28.68 -18.79
N ARG A 68 10.48 28.10 -19.04
CA ARG A 68 9.29 28.86 -19.42
C ARG A 68 8.83 29.71 -18.26
N ASP A 69 8.74 31.03 -18.46
CA ASP A 69 8.30 31.93 -17.41
C ASP A 69 6.79 31.76 -17.16
N ALA A 70 6.41 31.54 -15.90
CA ALA A 70 5.01 31.33 -15.52
C ALA A 70 4.13 32.56 -15.78
N SER A 71 4.72 33.76 -15.85
CA SER A 71 4.01 35.02 -16.06
C SER A 71 3.94 35.44 -17.53
N THR A 72 4.98 35.17 -18.33
CA THR A 72 5.04 35.61 -19.74
C THR A 72 4.91 34.48 -20.76
N GLY A 73 4.93 33.22 -20.32
CA GLY A 73 4.84 32.04 -21.18
C GLY A 73 6.00 31.87 -22.17
N SER A 74 7.03 32.72 -22.09
CA SER A 74 8.20 32.76 -22.97
C SER A 74 9.37 31.97 -22.38
N ASP A 75 10.16 31.34 -23.24
CA ASP A 75 11.32 30.53 -22.84
C ASP A 75 12.49 31.43 -22.40
N ASN A 76 13.04 31.21 -21.20
CA ASN A 76 14.20 31.92 -20.68
C ASN A 76 15.45 31.00 -20.73
N PRO A 77 16.45 31.30 -21.60
CA PRO A 77 17.66 30.51 -21.75
C PRO A 77 18.48 30.34 -20.45
N GLU A 78 18.61 31.39 -19.63
CA GLU A 78 19.37 31.33 -18.38
C GLU A 78 18.70 30.40 -17.36
N LYS A 79 17.37 30.50 -17.23
CA LYS A 79 16.59 29.57 -16.38
C LYS A 79 16.74 28.14 -16.88
N ARG A 80 16.67 27.90 -18.18
CA ARG A 80 16.91 26.57 -18.77
C ARG A 80 18.29 26.05 -18.40
N ASP A 81 19.33 26.84 -18.60
CA ASP A 81 20.71 26.40 -18.39
C ASP A 81 20.96 26.06 -16.91
N ALA A 82 20.37 26.84 -15.98
CA ALA A 82 20.36 26.52 -14.55
C ALA A 82 19.63 25.20 -14.23
N GLN A 83 18.49 24.93 -14.89
CA GLN A 83 17.77 23.66 -14.72
C GLN A 83 18.59 22.47 -15.23
N PHE A 84 19.30 22.62 -16.35
CA PHE A 84 20.20 21.57 -16.86
C PHE A 84 21.44 21.37 -15.97
N ALA A 85 21.93 22.41 -15.29
CA ALA A 85 23.00 22.25 -14.29
C ALA A 85 22.53 21.36 -13.12
N LEU A 86 21.35 21.62 -12.55
CA LEU A 86 20.75 20.78 -11.50
C LEU A 86 20.53 19.33 -11.97
N MET A 87 20.12 19.15 -13.22
CA MET A 87 19.94 17.82 -13.82
C MET A 87 21.25 17.06 -13.95
N ARG A 88 22.35 17.73 -14.33
CA ARG A 88 23.70 17.11 -14.41
C ARG A 88 24.12 16.57 -13.04
N GLU A 89 24.05 17.39 -12.00
CA GLU A 89 24.40 16.99 -10.63
C GLU A 89 23.53 15.84 -10.12
N ALA A 90 22.22 15.91 -10.36
CA ALA A 90 21.30 14.84 -9.98
C ALA A 90 21.59 13.54 -10.73
N GLN A 91 21.88 13.59 -12.03
CA GLN A 91 22.17 12.40 -12.81
C GLN A 91 23.45 11.71 -12.36
N THR A 92 24.50 12.49 -12.03
CA THR A 92 25.73 11.93 -11.46
C THR A 92 25.43 11.13 -10.20
N ALA A 93 24.54 11.61 -9.32
CA ALA A 93 24.13 10.87 -8.12
C ALA A 93 23.26 9.64 -8.43
N VAL A 94 22.37 9.74 -9.42
CA VAL A 94 21.45 8.68 -9.86
C VAL A 94 22.19 7.52 -10.52
N LEU A 95 23.20 7.79 -11.35
CA LEU A 95 23.98 6.77 -12.06
C LEU A 95 25.19 6.27 -11.27
N ASN A 96 25.40 6.80 -10.06
CA ASN A 96 26.46 6.34 -9.18
C ASN A 96 26.18 4.91 -8.69
N LEU A 97 27.07 3.97 -9.04
CA LEU A 97 26.91 2.54 -8.71
C LEU A 97 26.88 2.27 -7.20
N ALA A 98 27.63 3.01 -6.39
CA ALA A 98 27.62 2.83 -4.95
C ALA A 98 26.28 3.26 -4.35
N ASN A 99 25.67 4.33 -4.85
CA ASN A 99 24.31 4.73 -4.45
C ASN A 99 23.27 3.71 -4.89
N TRP A 100 23.35 3.26 -6.14
CA TRP A 100 22.41 2.29 -6.72
C TRP A 100 22.40 0.97 -5.95
N HIS A 101 23.56 0.35 -5.75
CA HIS A 101 23.65 -0.95 -5.07
C HIS A 101 23.29 -0.85 -3.58
N HIS A 102 23.72 0.21 -2.92
CA HIS A 102 23.38 0.42 -1.52
C HIS A 102 21.87 0.68 -1.32
N PHE A 103 21.21 1.36 -2.26
CA PHE A 103 19.75 1.45 -2.29
C PHE A 103 19.09 0.07 -2.46
N LEU A 104 19.58 -0.77 -3.40
CA LEU A 104 19.02 -2.09 -3.63
C LEU A 104 19.18 -3.03 -2.42
N ASP A 105 20.16 -2.80 -1.55
CA ASP A 105 20.28 -3.51 -0.28
C ASP A 105 19.11 -3.21 0.69
N ALA A 106 18.43 -2.05 0.56
CA ALA A 106 17.20 -1.77 1.31
C ALA A 106 16.07 -2.75 0.92
N LEU A 107 15.94 -3.08 -0.37
CA LEU A 107 14.95 -4.04 -0.85
C LEU A 107 15.25 -5.46 -0.32
N LYS A 108 16.54 -5.84 -0.28
CA LYS A 108 16.99 -7.12 0.31
C LYS A 108 16.70 -7.15 1.82
N LEU A 109 16.94 -6.04 2.52
CA LEU A 109 16.66 -5.89 3.95
C LEU A 109 15.17 -6.02 4.28
N ALA A 110 14.29 -5.59 3.37
CA ALA A 110 12.85 -5.77 3.41
C ALA A 110 12.37 -7.19 3.02
N GLY A 111 13.28 -8.10 2.64
CA GLY A 111 12.97 -9.49 2.31
C GLY A 111 12.75 -9.78 0.81
N TYR A 112 12.87 -8.79 -0.07
CA TYR A 112 12.70 -8.99 -1.51
C TYR A 112 13.99 -9.50 -2.15
N ARG A 113 13.88 -10.44 -3.10
CA ARG A 113 15.05 -11.09 -3.73
C ARG A 113 15.16 -10.90 -5.25
N GLY A 114 14.09 -10.49 -5.92
CA GLY A 114 14.17 -10.19 -7.35
C GLY A 114 12.83 -9.86 -8.00
N GLN A 115 12.84 -9.67 -9.32
CA GLN A 115 11.75 -9.14 -10.15
C GLN A 115 10.44 -9.93 -10.02
N LYS A 116 10.51 -11.24 -9.71
CA LYS A 116 9.32 -12.07 -9.51
C LYS A 116 8.49 -11.64 -8.30
N MET A 117 9.09 -10.94 -7.33
CA MET A 117 8.44 -10.41 -6.13
C MET A 117 8.09 -8.91 -6.25
N ILE A 118 8.26 -8.31 -7.43
CA ILE A 118 8.01 -6.88 -7.65
C ILE A 118 6.66 -6.73 -8.36
N SER A 119 5.77 -5.95 -7.73
CA SER A 119 4.45 -5.59 -8.28
C SER A 119 4.49 -4.29 -9.09
N SER A 120 5.40 -3.36 -8.79
CA SER A 120 5.57 -2.09 -9.50
C SER A 120 7.05 -1.70 -9.56
N GLU A 121 7.59 -1.58 -10.78
CA GLU A 121 8.95 -1.03 -10.97
C GLU A 121 9.01 0.47 -10.63
N ALA A 122 7.90 1.20 -10.78
CA ALA A 122 7.81 2.61 -10.38
C ALA A 122 8.05 2.78 -8.87
N ALA A 123 7.60 1.82 -8.05
CA ALA A 123 7.87 1.84 -6.61
C ALA A 123 9.38 1.80 -6.30
N ILE A 124 10.16 1.00 -7.06
CA ILE A 124 11.62 0.94 -6.91
C ILE A 124 12.22 2.31 -7.27
N ILE A 125 11.86 2.87 -8.41
CA ILE A 125 12.41 4.14 -8.89
C ILE A 125 12.11 5.29 -7.92
N TYR A 126 10.89 5.38 -7.41
CA TYR A 126 10.53 6.44 -6.46
C TYR A 126 11.14 6.27 -5.08
N CYS A 127 11.27 5.04 -4.59
CA CYS A 127 12.04 4.78 -3.38
C CYS A 127 13.52 5.12 -3.57
N TYR A 128 14.07 4.92 -4.77
CA TYR A 128 15.44 5.34 -5.09
C TYR A 128 15.57 6.86 -5.06
N VAL A 129 14.60 7.61 -5.58
CA VAL A 129 14.59 9.08 -5.47
C VAL A 129 14.55 9.50 -4.00
N LEU A 130 13.67 8.94 -3.17
CA LEU A 130 13.61 9.26 -1.73
C LEU A 130 14.92 8.93 -1.01
N TYR A 131 15.55 7.81 -1.35
CA TYR A 131 16.88 7.44 -0.85
C TYR A 131 17.93 8.50 -1.20
N LEU A 132 17.98 8.93 -2.47
CA LEU A 132 18.94 9.93 -2.94
C LEU A 132 18.70 11.30 -2.30
N ILE A 133 17.45 11.70 -2.09
CA ILE A 133 17.09 12.91 -1.34
C ILE A 133 17.67 12.84 0.08
N GLY A 134 17.47 11.70 0.75
CA GLY A 134 17.96 11.50 2.11
C GLY A 134 19.47 11.65 2.24
N ILE A 135 20.26 11.01 1.37
CA ILE A 135 21.73 11.09 1.44
C ILE A 135 22.29 12.43 0.94
N ARG A 136 21.69 13.01 -0.11
CA ARG A 136 22.28 14.16 -0.81
C ARG A 136 21.82 15.48 -0.22
N ASP A 137 20.52 15.63 0.01
CA ASP A 137 19.94 16.91 0.41
C ASP A 137 19.88 17.06 1.92
N TYR A 138 19.73 15.94 2.65
CA TYR A 138 19.61 15.93 4.11
C TYR A 138 20.82 15.31 4.83
N GLY A 139 21.83 14.81 4.09
CA GLY A 139 23.07 14.28 4.67
C GLY A 139 22.87 13.09 5.62
N ILE A 140 21.80 12.31 5.45
CA ILE A 140 21.47 11.20 6.34
C ILE A 140 22.49 10.06 6.17
N ASP A 141 22.91 9.48 7.29
CA ASP A 141 23.79 8.31 7.30
C ASP A 141 23.23 7.16 6.43
N ARG A 142 24.13 6.50 5.70
CA ARG A 142 23.76 5.44 4.74
C ARG A 142 23.03 4.29 5.44
N ALA A 143 23.46 3.84 6.61
CA ALA A 143 22.79 2.74 7.31
C ALA A 143 21.37 3.15 7.73
N VAL A 144 21.20 4.39 8.23
CA VAL A 144 19.90 4.93 8.64
C VAL A 144 18.94 5.06 7.46
N ILE A 145 19.35 5.69 6.36
CA ILE A 145 18.45 5.87 5.20
C ILE A 145 18.13 4.53 4.53
N ARG A 146 19.06 3.56 4.50
CA ARG A 146 18.77 2.21 3.99
C ARG A 146 17.68 1.54 4.79
N GLN A 147 17.73 1.65 6.11
CA GLN A 147 16.72 1.13 7.02
C GLN A 147 15.35 1.78 6.76
N VAL A 148 15.30 3.11 6.72
CA VAL A 148 14.06 3.87 6.48
C VAL A 148 13.47 3.59 5.09
N ILE A 149 14.30 3.43 4.07
CA ILE A 149 13.85 3.09 2.71
C ILE A 149 13.40 1.63 2.62
N ALA A 150 13.97 0.71 3.40
CA ALA A 150 13.46 -0.65 3.49
C ALA A 150 12.04 -0.67 4.08
N GLU A 151 11.81 0.09 5.15
CA GLU A 151 10.49 0.31 5.76
C GLU A 151 9.50 0.89 4.74
N PHE A 152 9.87 2.01 4.11
CA PHE A 152 9.00 2.68 3.14
C PHE A 152 8.71 1.81 1.91
N PHE A 153 9.71 1.08 1.41
CA PHE A 153 9.54 0.17 0.27
C PHE A 153 8.62 -1.01 0.60
N PHE A 154 8.75 -1.59 1.80
CA PHE A 154 7.86 -2.66 2.25
C PHE A 154 6.40 -2.18 2.27
N MET A 155 6.14 -1.03 2.88
CA MET A 155 4.81 -0.40 2.90
C MET A 155 4.30 -0.10 1.49
N ALA A 156 5.11 0.56 0.65
CA ALA A 156 4.70 0.98 -0.69
C ALA A 156 4.43 -0.21 -1.62
N SER A 157 5.23 -1.27 -1.50
CA SER A 157 5.09 -2.49 -2.30
C SER A 157 3.88 -3.32 -1.89
N MET A 158 3.63 -3.44 -0.58
CA MET A 158 2.50 -4.19 -0.04
C MET A 158 1.16 -3.51 -0.31
N THR A 159 1.10 -2.18 -0.16
CA THR A 159 -0.14 -1.42 -0.38
C THR A 159 -0.41 -1.10 -1.85
N GLY A 160 0.52 -1.44 -2.76
CA GLY A 160 0.41 -1.09 -4.18
C GLY A 160 0.43 0.42 -4.42
N ARG A 161 1.08 1.18 -3.52
CA ARG A 161 1.05 2.65 -3.47
C ARG A 161 1.34 3.30 -4.83
N TYR A 162 2.28 2.75 -5.58
CA TYR A 162 2.72 3.29 -6.89
C TYR A 162 2.29 2.41 -8.07
N THR A 163 1.18 1.69 -7.95
CA THR A 163 0.64 0.88 -9.05
C THR A 163 -0.36 1.68 -9.89
N ASN A 164 -1.28 2.41 -9.26
CA ASN A 164 -2.30 3.20 -9.95
C ASN A 164 -1.94 4.69 -9.89
N SER A 165 -1.71 5.31 -11.05
CA SER A 165 -1.26 6.71 -11.17
C SER A 165 0.03 7.04 -10.38
N PRO A 166 1.13 6.30 -10.61
CA PRO A 166 2.39 6.40 -9.87
C PRO A 166 2.92 7.83 -9.73
N GLU A 167 2.94 8.61 -10.81
CA GLU A 167 3.48 9.98 -10.81
C GLU A 167 2.68 10.91 -9.89
N THR A 168 1.35 10.79 -9.85
CA THR A 168 0.50 11.63 -9.00
C THR A 168 0.70 11.29 -7.53
N ARG A 169 0.78 10.00 -7.19
CA ARG A 169 1.03 9.57 -5.82
C ARG A 169 2.41 10.01 -5.35
N PHE A 170 3.43 9.90 -6.22
CA PHE A 170 4.78 10.31 -5.87
C PHE A 170 4.93 11.81 -5.72
N GLU A 171 4.27 12.64 -6.56
CA GLU A 171 4.24 14.10 -6.37
C GLU A 171 3.69 14.48 -4.97
N ALA A 172 2.62 13.80 -4.54
CA ALA A 172 2.01 14.03 -3.23
C ALA A 172 2.84 13.51 -2.05
N ASP A 173 3.78 12.59 -2.29
CA ASP A 173 4.74 12.14 -1.27
C ASP A 173 5.94 13.08 -1.22
N LEU A 174 6.45 13.50 -2.39
CA LEU A 174 7.49 14.52 -2.50
C LEU A 174 7.08 15.83 -1.82
N SER A 175 5.84 16.28 -1.98
CA SER A 175 5.36 17.51 -1.34
C SER A 175 5.41 17.46 0.19
N LYS A 176 5.35 16.27 0.79
CA LYS A 176 5.42 16.09 2.25
C LYS A 176 6.85 16.09 2.78
N VAL A 177 7.83 15.76 1.93
CA VAL A 177 9.24 15.59 2.31
C VAL A 177 10.17 16.68 1.75
N ARG A 178 9.61 17.63 1.00
CA ARG A 178 10.32 18.81 0.51
C ARG A 178 10.35 19.88 1.62
N ASP A 179 11.39 20.71 1.60
CA ASP A 179 11.51 21.90 2.45
C ASP A 179 11.46 21.59 3.97
N LEU A 180 11.92 20.41 4.39
CA LEU A 180 12.04 20.05 5.81
C LEU A 180 13.32 20.64 6.42
N ALA A 181 13.31 20.82 7.74
CA ALA A 181 14.41 21.48 8.45
C ALA A 181 15.73 20.69 8.41
N ASP A 182 15.66 19.36 8.56
CA ASP A 182 16.85 18.50 8.63
C ASP A 182 16.54 17.02 8.28
N GLY A 183 17.57 16.18 8.32
CA GLY A 183 17.43 14.75 8.05
C GLY A 183 16.59 14.00 9.07
N THR A 184 16.51 14.47 10.33
CA THR A 184 15.66 13.86 11.36
C THR A 184 14.19 14.06 11.01
N ALA A 185 13.81 15.26 10.57
CA ALA A 185 12.46 15.58 10.09
C ALA A 185 12.12 14.74 8.84
N PHE A 186 13.06 14.55 7.91
CA PHE A 186 12.87 13.72 6.73
C PHE A 186 12.59 12.25 7.08
N VAL A 187 13.41 11.66 7.96
CA VAL A 187 13.22 10.29 8.46
C VAL A 187 11.86 10.15 9.15
N SER A 188 11.54 11.08 10.05
CA SER A 188 10.29 11.08 10.81
C SER A 188 9.08 11.15 9.87
N ARG A 189 9.14 11.98 8.83
CA ARG A 189 8.07 12.10 7.86
C ARG A 189 7.85 10.82 7.04
N LEU A 190 8.91 10.14 6.61
CA LEU A 190 8.78 8.87 5.89
C LEU A 190 8.16 7.78 6.77
N ARG A 191 8.55 7.73 8.05
CA ARG A 191 7.97 6.80 9.03
C ARG A 191 6.52 7.14 9.38
N GLU A 192 6.18 8.41 9.49
CA GLU A 192 4.79 8.88 9.66
C GLU A 192 3.92 8.42 8.48
N ILE A 193 4.40 8.55 7.23
CA ILE A 193 3.68 8.04 6.06
C ILE A 193 3.46 6.53 6.17
N CYS A 194 4.45 5.77 6.64
CA CYS A 194 4.30 4.33 6.84
C CYS A 194 3.25 4.02 7.92
N ALA A 195 3.35 4.65 9.08
CA ALA A 195 2.47 4.37 10.21
C ALA A 195 1.01 4.79 9.95
N THR A 196 0.80 5.91 9.27
CA THR A 196 -0.54 6.37 8.87
C THR A 196 -1.17 5.55 7.76
N THR A 197 -0.36 4.76 7.03
CA THR A 197 -0.84 3.81 6.01
C THR A 197 -1.07 2.42 6.61
N LEU A 198 -0.21 1.96 7.53
CA LEU A 198 -0.24 0.63 8.13
C LEU A 198 -0.87 0.65 9.53
N THR A 199 -2.14 1.07 9.60
CA THR A 199 -2.94 1.15 10.82
C THR A 199 -3.29 -0.25 11.37
N GLY A 200 -3.84 -0.32 12.58
CA GLY A 200 -4.40 -1.57 13.13
C GLY A 200 -5.38 -2.23 12.15
N ASP A 201 -6.33 -1.46 11.63
CA ASP A 201 -7.31 -1.93 10.64
C ASP A 201 -6.68 -2.40 9.33
N TYR A 202 -5.53 -1.83 8.94
CA TYR A 202 -4.80 -2.33 7.78
C TYR A 202 -4.40 -3.79 8.00
N TRP A 203 -3.84 -4.09 9.17
CA TRP A 203 -3.37 -5.43 9.52
C TRP A 203 -4.52 -6.42 9.76
N ASP A 204 -5.55 -5.98 10.47
CA ASP A 204 -6.59 -6.88 10.97
C ASP A 204 -7.74 -7.08 9.96
N ILE A 205 -7.93 -6.15 9.03
CA ILE A 205 -9.05 -6.16 8.07
C ILE A 205 -8.55 -6.08 6.62
N THR A 206 -7.80 -5.02 6.28
CA THR A 206 -7.47 -4.71 4.88
C THR A 206 -6.59 -5.79 4.26
N LEU A 207 -5.49 -6.16 4.90
CA LEU A 207 -4.54 -7.14 4.38
C LEU A 207 -5.16 -8.56 4.27
N PRO A 208 -5.88 -9.10 5.27
CA PRO A 208 -6.61 -10.36 5.12
C PRO A 208 -7.58 -10.34 3.94
N SER A 209 -8.29 -9.23 3.72
CA SER A 209 -9.17 -9.07 2.56
C SER A 209 -8.38 -9.04 1.24
N GLN A 210 -7.24 -8.36 1.19
CA GLN A 210 -6.38 -8.31 0.00
C GLN A 210 -5.68 -9.64 -0.31
N LEU A 211 -5.59 -10.55 0.67
CA LEU A 211 -5.11 -11.92 0.49
C LEU A 211 -6.20 -12.86 -0.04
N ALA A 212 -7.47 -12.44 -0.04
CA ALA A 212 -8.60 -13.19 -0.59
C ALA A 212 -8.67 -13.04 -2.12
N THR A 213 -7.60 -13.43 -2.81
CA THR A 213 -7.49 -13.36 -4.28
C THR A 213 -6.84 -14.61 -4.84
N SER A 214 -7.19 -14.92 -6.10
CA SER A 214 -6.58 -15.99 -6.89
C SER A 214 -5.56 -15.48 -7.91
N ALA A 215 -5.20 -14.19 -7.84
CA ALA A 215 -4.23 -13.60 -8.74
C ALA A 215 -2.84 -14.21 -8.49
N ALA A 216 -2.23 -14.78 -9.53
CA ALA A 216 -0.88 -15.37 -9.46
C ALA A 216 0.21 -14.34 -9.10
N ARG A 217 -0.09 -13.04 -9.22
CA ARG A 217 0.77 -11.93 -8.82
C ARG A 217 -0.10 -10.89 -8.13
N SER A 218 0.23 -10.57 -6.87
CA SER A 218 -0.41 -9.47 -6.15
C SER A 218 0.59 -8.83 -5.16
N PRO A 219 0.42 -7.54 -4.84
CA PRO A 219 1.15 -6.88 -3.76
C PRO A 219 1.16 -7.67 -2.44
N SER A 220 -0.01 -8.15 -2.02
CA SER A 220 -0.20 -8.91 -0.78
C SER A 220 0.53 -10.26 -0.77
N LEU A 221 0.55 -10.97 -1.90
CA LEU A 221 1.33 -12.22 -2.06
C LEU A 221 2.82 -11.97 -1.91
N PHE A 222 3.34 -10.94 -2.59
CA PHE A 222 4.76 -10.63 -2.54
C PHE A 222 5.21 -10.12 -1.17
N ALA A 223 4.36 -9.36 -0.47
CA ALA A 223 4.61 -8.96 0.90
C ALA A 223 4.69 -10.19 1.84
N TYR A 224 3.78 -11.17 1.68
CA TYR A 224 3.85 -12.43 2.44
C TYR A 224 5.12 -13.24 2.13
N GLN A 225 5.51 -13.36 0.86
CA GLN A 225 6.75 -14.03 0.49
C GLN A 225 7.99 -13.31 1.03
N ALA A 226 8.01 -11.97 0.99
CA ALA A 226 9.07 -11.17 1.58
C ALA A 226 9.13 -11.33 3.10
N ALA A 227 7.97 -11.40 3.77
CA ALA A 227 7.87 -11.64 5.19
C ALA A 227 8.48 -12.99 5.61
N LEU A 228 8.16 -14.06 4.88
CA LEU A 228 8.78 -15.37 5.09
C LEU A 228 10.31 -15.33 4.98
N ILE A 229 10.84 -14.60 3.98
CA ILE A 229 12.29 -14.44 3.80
C ILE A 229 12.91 -13.59 4.91
N LYS A 230 12.23 -12.50 5.31
CA LYS A 230 12.66 -11.60 6.39
C LYS A 230 12.74 -12.31 7.74
N LEU A 231 11.79 -13.20 8.01
CA LEU A 231 11.71 -14.01 9.23
C LEU A 231 12.54 -15.31 9.16
N ASP A 232 13.39 -15.45 8.14
CA ASP A 232 14.27 -16.60 7.94
C ASP A 232 13.51 -17.95 7.97
N ALA A 233 12.36 -17.99 7.29
CA ALA A 233 11.52 -19.17 7.26
C ALA A 233 12.16 -20.32 6.47
N PRO A 234 12.03 -21.56 6.96
CA PRO A 234 12.32 -22.75 6.15
C PRO A 234 11.25 -22.96 5.09
N VAL A 235 11.58 -23.66 4.01
CA VAL A 235 10.60 -24.21 3.05
C VAL A 235 9.67 -25.18 3.81
N LEU A 236 8.39 -25.23 3.45
CA LEU A 236 7.43 -26.05 4.19
C LEU A 236 7.84 -27.53 4.15
N PHE A 237 7.94 -28.17 5.33
CA PHE A 237 8.40 -29.55 5.53
C PHE A 237 9.86 -29.83 5.10
N SER A 238 10.71 -28.81 5.04
CA SER A 238 12.12 -28.93 4.66
C SER A 238 13.02 -28.17 5.61
N PRO A 239 14.27 -28.62 5.85
CA PRO A 239 15.25 -27.85 6.61
C PRO A 239 15.83 -26.66 5.81
N MET A 240 15.60 -26.60 4.49
CA MET A 240 16.17 -25.58 3.61
C MET A 240 15.51 -24.21 3.84
N LYS A 241 16.30 -23.13 3.83
CA LYS A 241 15.78 -21.77 3.97
C LYS A 241 15.19 -21.24 2.67
N LEU A 242 14.04 -20.56 2.76
CA LEU A 242 13.40 -19.92 1.61
C LEU A 242 14.33 -18.97 0.88
N ALA A 243 15.10 -18.16 1.62
CA ALA A 243 16.04 -17.20 1.05
C ALA A 243 17.09 -17.84 0.12
N ALA A 244 17.56 -19.05 0.45
CA ALA A 244 18.53 -19.78 -0.37
C ALA A 244 17.88 -20.38 -1.63
N MET A 245 16.60 -20.74 -1.55
CA MET A 245 15.87 -21.41 -2.64
C MET A 245 15.33 -20.44 -3.71
N VAL A 246 15.25 -19.15 -3.39
CA VAL A 246 14.82 -18.09 -4.32
C VAL A 246 15.98 -17.26 -4.85
N ASP A 247 17.22 -17.71 -4.67
CA ASP A 247 18.41 -17.02 -5.16
C ASP A 247 18.36 -16.88 -6.70
N PRO A 248 18.28 -15.64 -7.23
CA PRO A 248 18.18 -15.42 -8.68
C PRO A 248 19.44 -15.81 -9.46
N ALA A 249 20.58 -16.02 -8.79
CA ALA A 249 21.81 -16.51 -9.41
C ALA A 249 21.74 -18.01 -9.76
N ILE A 250 20.88 -18.77 -9.08
CA ILE A 250 20.75 -20.21 -9.27
C ILE A 250 19.62 -20.50 -10.27
N LYS A 251 19.97 -20.91 -11.49
CA LYS A 251 19.01 -21.34 -12.54
C LYS A 251 19.18 -22.82 -12.85
N GLY A 252 18.42 -23.66 -12.14
CA GLY A 252 18.33 -25.10 -12.43
C GLY A 252 17.37 -25.44 -13.58
N SER A 253 17.44 -26.68 -14.09
CA SER A 253 16.52 -27.20 -15.12
C SER A 253 15.09 -27.42 -14.62
N LYS A 254 14.89 -27.43 -13.30
CA LYS A 254 13.60 -27.43 -12.61
C LYS A 254 13.60 -26.34 -11.53
N ALA A 255 12.42 -25.80 -11.22
CA ALA A 255 12.30 -24.89 -10.10
C ALA A 255 12.62 -25.65 -8.80
N ALA A 256 13.64 -25.22 -8.06
CA ALA A 256 13.99 -25.82 -6.77
C ALA A 256 12.86 -25.65 -5.74
N LEU A 257 12.03 -24.61 -5.93
CA LEU A 257 10.88 -24.26 -5.11
C LEU A 257 9.61 -24.21 -5.97
N GLU A 258 8.55 -24.88 -5.56
CA GLU A 258 7.24 -24.83 -6.22
C GLU A 258 6.16 -24.36 -5.25
N GLN A 259 5.18 -23.62 -5.79
CA GLN A 259 3.96 -23.31 -5.06
C GLN A 259 3.04 -24.51 -5.19
N HIS A 260 2.73 -25.16 -4.07
CA HIS A 260 1.84 -26.31 -4.01
C HIS A 260 0.52 -25.94 -3.33
N HIS A 261 -0.58 -26.48 -3.86
CA HIS A 261 -1.90 -26.40 -3.22
C HIS A 261 -1.92 -27.27 -1.96
N LEU A 262 -2.00 -26.66 -0.78
CA LEU A 262 -2.12 -27.34 0.50
C LEU A 262 -3.34 -28.27 0.52
N PHE A 263 -4.47 -27.84 -0.05
CA PHE A 263 -5.57 -28.69 -0.44
C PHE A 263 -5.46 -28.91 -1.96
N PRO A 264 -4.93 -30.06 -2.42
CA PRO A 264 -4.65 -30.26 -3.83
C PRO A 264 -5.88 -30.10 -4.70
N ARG A 265 -5.71 -29.47 -5.87
CA ARG A 265 -6.79 -29.20 -6.81
C ARG A 265 -7.62 -30.45 -7.13
N GLY A 266 -6.97 -31.58 -7.42
CA GLY A 266 -7.66 -32.82 -7.77
C GLY A 266 -8.54 -33.35 -6.64
N TYR A 267 -8.12 -33.18 -5.38
CA TYR A 267 -8.93 -33.51 -4.20
C TYR A 267 -10.15 -32.58 -4.09
N LEU A 268 -9.94 -31.26 -4.21
CA LEU A 268 -11.03 -30.28 -4.13
C LEU A 268 -12.08 -30.49 -5.24
N GLU A 269 -11.66 -30.84 -6.45
CA GLU A 269 -12.58 -31.15 -7.56
C GLU A 269 -13.42 -32.41 -7.28
N GLU A 270 -12.84 -33.43 -6.64
CA GLU A 270 -13.53 -34.66 -6.19
C GLU A 270 -14.56 -34.36 -5.08
N GLU A 271 -14.25 -33.43 -4.17
CA GLU A 271 -15.16 -32.91 -3.12
C GLU A 271 -16.22 -31.92 -3.65
N GLY A 272 -16.27 -31.68 -4.97
CA GLY A 272 -17.28 -30.83 -5.60
C GLY A 272 -16.94 -29.34 -5.69
N ILE A 273 -15.77 -28.91 -5.21
CA ILE A 273 -15.29 -27.53 -5.32
C ILE A 273 -14.59 -27.37 -6.69
N LYS A 274 -15.30 -26.77 -7.65
CA LYS A 274 -14.83 -26.64 -9.04
C LYS A 274 -14.49 -25.21 -9.46
N ASP A 275 -14.77 -24.22 -8.61
CA ASP A 275 -14.43 -22.83 -8.91
C ASP A 275 -12.93 -22.59 -8.75
N PHE A 276 -12.25 -22.36 -9.88
CA PHE A 276 -10.82 -22.06 -9.91
C PHE A 276 -10.41 -20.82 -9.12
N LYS A 277 -11.30 -19.84 -8.94
CA LYS A 277 -11.01 -18.67 -8.10
C LYS A 277 -10.95 -19.04 -6.63
N ILE A 278 -11.73 -20.03 -6.20
CA ILE A 278 -11.71 -20.53 -4.83
C ILE A 278 -10.49 -21.46 -4.65
N ILE A 279 -10.29 -22.41 -5.56
CA ILE A 279 -9.17 -23.38 -5.50
C ILE A 279 -7.80 -22.68 -5.49
N ASN A 280 -7.63 -21.67 -6.34
CA ASN A 280 -6.35 -20.98 -6.55
C ASN A 280 -6.17 -19.76 -5.65
N GLN A 281 -6.91 -19.65 -4.54
CA GLN A 281 -6.64 -18.57 -3.58
C GLN A 281 -5.21 -18.66 -3.04
N ILE A 282 -4.57 -17.52 -2.83
CA ILE A 282 -3.22 -17.41 -2.25
C ILE A 282 -3.09 -18.24 -0.97
N ALA A 283 -4.11 -18.22 -0.11
CA ALA A 283 -4.15 -18.97 1.13
C ALA A 283 -4.20 -20.50 0.95
N ASN A 284 -4.35 -21.02 -0.27
CA ASN A 284 -4.19 -22.45 -0.55
C ASN A 284 -2.75 -22.80 -0.98
N PHE A 285 -1.86 -21.85 -1.18
CA PHE A 285 -0.50 -22.15 -1.64
C PHE A 285 0.54 -22.11 -0.53
N ALA A 286 1.50 -23.02 -0.58
CA ALA A 286 2.72 -22.95 0.21
C ALA A 286 3.94 -23.35 -0.64
N PRO A 287 5.11 -22.76 -0.33
CA PRO A 287 6.36 -23.16 -0.97
C PRO A 287 6.83 -24.51 -0.41
N VAL A 288 6.95 -25.51 -1.29
CA VAL A 288 7.49 -26.84 -1.00
C VAL A 288 8.61 -27.18 -1.98
N GLU A 289 9.45 -28.13 -1.62
CA GLU A 289 10.46 -28.66 -2.54
C GLU A 289 9.81 -29.52 -3.63
N TRP A 290 10.37 -29.46 -4.85
CA TRP A 290 9.88 -30.22 -6.02
C TRP A 290 9.66 -31.73 -5.77
N PRO A 291 10.59 -32.48 -5.12
CA PRO A 291 10.36 -33.91 -4.85
C PRO A 291 9.18 -34.16 -3.89
N ALA A 292 8.98 -33.29 -2.90
CA ALA A 292 7.87 -33.37 -1.97
C ALA A 292 6.54 -33.09 -2.69
N ASN A 293 6.51 -32.08 -3.56
CA ASN A 293 5.35 -31.73 -4.38
C ASN A 293 4.82 -32.94 -5.18
N ILE A 294 5.72 -33.68 -5.84
CA ILE A 294 5.36 -34.89 -6.60
C ILE A 294 4.77 -35.97 -5.72
N LYS A 295 5.33 -36.17 -4.52
CA LYS A 295 4.89 -37.22 -3.59
C LYS A 295 3.49 -36.94 -3.05
N ILE A 296 3.12 -35.68 -2.84
CA ILE A 296 1.79 -35.27 -2.38
C ILE A 296 0.74 -35.50 -3.48
N GLY A 297 1.02 -35.04 -4.70
CA GLY A 297 0.12 -35.24 -5.84
C GLY A 297 -1.28 -34.67 -5.60
N LYS A 298 -2.32 -35.53 -5.71
CA LYS A 298 -3.73 -35.16 -5.52
C LYS A 298 -4.34 -35.62 -4.20
N GLN A 299 -3.52 -36.01 -3.23
CA GLN A 299 -4.00 -36.60 -1.98
C GLN A 299 -4.72 -35.56 -1.10
N ALA A 300 -5.76 -35.99 -0.38
CA ALA A 300 -6.36 -35.17 0.67
C ALA A 300 -5.31 -34.81 1.74
N PRO A 301 -5.35 -33.60 2.34
CA PRO A 301 -4.43 -33.20 3.40
C PRO A 301 -4.31 -34.22 4.53
N ALA A 302 -5.43 -34.78 4.98
CA ALA A 302 -5.48 -35.80 6.03
C ALA A 302 -4.67 -37.08 5.69
N ASN A 303 -4.39 -37.34 4.41
CA ASN A 303 -3.64 -38.53 3.98
C ASN A 303 -2.12 -38.29 3.94
N TYR A 304 -1.66 -37.05 3.75
CA TYR A 304 -0.23 -36.78 3.55
C TYR A 304 0.40 -35.94 4.68
N VAL A 305 -0.37 -35.08 5.33
CA VAL A 305 0.15 -34.15 6.35
C VAL A 305 0.50 -34.84 7.67
N PRO A 306 -0.29 -35.79 8.23
CA PRO A 306 0.01 -36.37 9.54
C PRO A 306 1.39 -37.01 9.64
N ALA A 307 1.86 -37.69 8.59
CA ALA A 307 3.20 -38.29 8.57
C ALA A 307 4.31 -37.22 8.54
N LEU A 308 4.11 -36.11 7.82
CA LEU A 308 5.05 -34.99 7.76
C LEU A 308 5.06 -34.20 9.09
N ASP A 309 3.89 -34.01 9.70
CA ASP A 309 3.72 -33.38 11.01
C ASP A 309 4.42 -34.18 12.12
N ALA A 310 4.25 -35.50 12.12
CA ALA A 310 4.87 -36.41 13.08
C ALA A 310 6.39 -36.51 12.95
N ALA A 311 6.93 -36.24 11.76
CA ALA A 311 8.38 -36.24 11.52
C ALA A 311 9.09 -34.99 12.06
N MET A 312 8.36 -33.91 12.36
CA MET A 312 8.91 -32.68 12.94
C MET A 312 8.98 -32.76 14.48
N SER A 313 10.00 -32.13 15.07
CA SER A 313 10.00 -31.87 16.51
C SER A 313 8.86 -30.90 16.88
N ALA A 314 8.43 -30.88 18.14
CA ALA A 314 7.38 -29.97 18.59
C ALA A 314 7.75 -28.49 18.35
N ALA A 315 9.01 -28.12 18.64
CA ALA A 315 9.52 -26.77 18.43
C ALA A 315 9.59 -26.40 16.93
N ASP A 316 10.02 -27.32 16.07
CA ASP A 316 10.03 -27.09 14.63
C ASP A 316 8.61 -26.95 14.07
N ARG A 317 7.68 -27.79 14.53
CA ARG A 317 6.27 -27.74 14.13
C ARG A 317 5.64 -26.40 14.48
N GLU A 318 5.78 -25.96 15.72
CA GLU A 318 5.25 -24.65 16.18
C GLU A 318 5.82 -23.51 15.33
N ARG A 319 7.15 -23.51 15.14
CA ARG A 319 7.83 -22.50 14.33
C ARG A 319 7.36 -22.50 12.88
N VAL A 320 7.30 -23.67 12.23
CA VAL A 320 6.92 -23.83 10.83
C VAL A 320 5.45 -23.43 10.63
N TYR A 321 4.55 -23.85 11.51
CA TYR A 321 3.13 -23.53 11.38
C TYR A 321 2.84 -22.05 11.63
N LYS A 322 3.55 -21.44 12.58
CA LYS A 322 3.53 -20.00 12.78
C LYS A 322 3.96 -19.27 11.50
N LEU A 323 5.16 -19.59 10.99
CA LEU A 323 5.73 -18.89 9.84
C LEU A 323 4.93 -19.10 8.56
N HIS A 324 4.45 -20.32 8.29
CA HIS A 324 3.64 -20.62 7.10
C HIS A 324 2.15 -20.34 7.25
N ALA A 325 1.77 -19.66 8.35
CA ALA A 325 0.40 -19.26 8.67
C ALA A 325 -0.60 -20.43 8.69
N LEU A 326 -0.17 -21.61 9.13
CA LEU A 326 -1.00 -22.82 9.17
C LEU A 326 -1.75 -22.90 10.52
N PRO A 327 -3.08 -23.03 10.52
CA PRO A 327 -3.82 -23.41 11.71
C PRO A 327 -3.37 -24.79 12.25
N PRO A 328 -3.43 -25.03 13.56
CA PRO A 328 -3.27 -26.38 14.10
C PRO A 328 -4.27 -27.33 13.47
N VAL A 329 -3.82 -28.54 13.10
CA VAL A 329 -4.67 -29.60 12.53
C VAL A 329 -5.43 -29.14 11.27
N TRP A 330 -4.84 -28.23 10.49
CA TRP A 330 -5.47 -27.66 9.30
C TRP A 330 -5.89 -28.71 8.26
N TRP A 331 -5.26 -29.89 8.27
CA TRP A 331 -5.54 -30.98 7.34
C TRP A 331 -6.91 -31.64 7.55
N ASP A 332 -7.56 -31.41 8.69
CA ASP A 332 -8.93 -31.88 9.00
C ASP A 332 -9.96 -30.74 8.93
N MET A 333 -9.55 -29.51 8.59
CA MET A 333 -10.46 -28.37 8.49
C MET A 333 -11.30 -28.41 7.21
N ASN A 334 -12.51 -27.86 7.29
CA ASN A 334 -13.25 -27.49 6.08
C ASN A 334 -12.43 -26.47 5.26
N TYR A 335 -12.43 -26.62 3.94
CA TYR A 335 -11.61 -25.82 3.06
C TYR A 335 -11.90 -24.31 3.13
N GLU A 336 -13.16 -23.90 3.26
CA GLU A 336 -13.53 -22.48 3.33
C GLU A 336 -13.08 -21.86 4.66
N GLU A 337 -13.28 -22.58 5.77
CA GLU A 337 -12.81 -22.18 7.09
C GLU A 337 -11.28 -22.08 7.14
N PHE A 338 -10.59 -23.03 6.51
CA PHE A 338 -9.14 -23.01 6.37
C PHE A 338 -8.65 -21.77 5.64
N LEU A 339 -9.27 -21.42 4.51
CA LEU A 339 -8.90 -20.23 3.74
C LEU A 339 -9.07 -18.94 4.57
N VAL A 340 -10.16 -18.81 5.33
CA VAL A 340 -10.39 -17.66 6.21
C VAL A 340 -9.33 -17.61 7.31
N ALA A 341 -9.14 -18.70 8.05
CA ALA A 341 -8.19 -18.77 9.17
C ALA A 341 -6.74 -18.52 8.72
N ARG A 342 -6.35 -19.07 7.56
CA ARG A 342 -5.01 -18.89 7.02
C ARG A 342 -4.76 -17.46 6.57
N ARG A 343 -5.72 -16.77 5.93
CA ARG A 343 -5.52 -15.35 5.54
C ARG A 343 -5.25 -14.43 6.72
N LEU A 344 -5.97 -14.62 7.84
CA LEU A 344 -5.74 -13.88 9.08
C LEU A 344 -4.32 -14.13 9.62
N ARG A 345 -3.90 -15.40 9.68
CA ARG A 345 -2.55 -15.78 10.11
C ARG A 345 -1.45 -15.27 9.16
N MET A 346 -1.70 -15.25 7.85
CA MET A 346 -0.76 -14.71 6.87
C MET A 346 -0.55 -13.22 7.08
N ALA A 347 -1.62 -12.46 7.35
CA ALA A 347 -1.52 -11.05 7.69
C ALA A 347 -0.69 -10.83 8.97
N GLN A 348 -0.88 -11.68 9.99
CA GLN A 348 -0.06 -11.65 11.22
C GLN A 348 1.43 -11.91 10.93
N VAL A 349 1.77 -12.87 10.07
CA VAL A 349 3.17 -13.12 9.66
C VAL A 349 3.78 -11.90 8.95
N VAL A 350 3.01 -11.24 8.09
CA VAL A 350 3.46 -10.00 7.42
C VAL A 350 3.68 -8.88 8.44
N ARG A 351 2.77 -8.74 9.41
CA ARG A 351 2.89 -7.79 10.51
C ARG A 351 4.12 -8.07 11.38
N GLU A 352 4.39 -9.31 11.74
CA GLU A 352 5.60 -9.70 12.49
C GLU A 352 6.87 -9.37 11.70
N ALA A 353 6.88 -9.57 10.38
CA ALA A 353 8.00 -9.18 9.55
C ALA A 353 8.18 -7.65 9.47
N TRP A 354 7.08 -6.90 9.47
CA TRP A 354 7.10 -5.43 9.57
C TRP A 354 7.67 -4.97 10.91
N GLU A 355 7.20 -5.54 12.02
CA GLU A 355 7.70 -5.26 13.37
C GLU A 355 9.19 -5.60 13.50
N ALA A 356 9.62 -6.74 12.96
CA ALA A 356 11.04 -7.10 12.88
C ALA A 356 11.85 -6.21 11.92
N LEU A 357 11.21 -5.59 10.92
CA LEU A 357 11.85 -4.65 10.02
C LEU A 357 12.09 -3.31 10.70
N ILE A 358 11.10 -2.75 11.39
CA ILE A 358 11.24 -1.48 12.12
C ILE A 358 12.03 -1.62 13.42
N GLY A 359 12.15 -2.83 13.98
CA GLY A 359 12.91 -3.08 15.22
C GLY A 359 12.46 -2.19 16.39
N ASP A 360 13.42 -1.76 17.21
CA ASP A 360 13.18 -0.81 18.32
C ASP A 360 12.96 0.63 17.85
N THR A 361 13.13 0.91 16.56
CA THR A 361 12.79 2.21 15.94
C THR A 361 11.28 2.38 15.74
N LYS A 362 10.49 2.02 16.75
CA LYS A 362 9.13 2.52 16.91
C LYS A 362 9.22 4.03 17.11
N THR A 363 9.25 4.80 16.01
CA THR A 363 8.62 6.12 16.05
C THR A 363 7.20 5.84 16.49
N GLU A 364 6.84 6.26 17.69
CA GLU A 364 5.43 6.35 18.02
C GLU A 364 4.79 7.12 16.87
N PRO A 365 3.82 6.52 16.16
CA PRO A 365 3.04 7.32 15.24
C PRO A 365 2.62 8.56 16.00
N SER A 366 2.78 9.75 15.42
CA SER A 366 1.95 10.86 15.88
C SER A 366 0.54 10.28 15.86
N PRO A 367 -0.15 10.20 17.01
CA PRO A 367 -1.48 9.62 17.03
C PRO A 367 -2.29 10.33 15.95
N PRO A 368 -3.18 9.61 15.24
CA PRO A 368 -4.16 10.29 14.42
C PRO A 368 -4.79 11.42 15.25
N PRO A 369 -5.06 12.59 14.66
CA PRO A 369 -5.55 13.73 15.42
C PRO A 369 -6.76 13.27 16.23
N SER A 370 -6.66 13.45 17.55
CA SER A 370 -7.69 13.09 18.52
C SER A 370 -9.00 13.80 18.19
N VAL A 371 -10.11 13.29 18.72
CA VAL A 371 -11.41 13.97 18.59
C VAL A 371 -11.30 15.44 19.05
N ALA A 372 -10.59 15.71 20.15
CA ALA A 372 -10.33 17.07 20.63
C ALA A 372 -9.61 17.95 19.60
N GLU A 373 -8.57 17.44 18.93
CA GLU A 373 -7.82 18.18 17.92
C GLU A 373 -8.65 18.43 16.65
N LEU A 374 -9.49 17.46 16.27
CA LEU A 374 -10.42 17.60 15.15
C LEU A 374 -11.51 18.63 15.44
N ILE A 375 -12.06 18.65 16.66
CA ILE A 375 -13.02 19.66 17.10
C ILE A 375 -12.38 21.05 17.11
N ALA A 376 -11.16 21.17 17.66
CA ALA A 376 -10.43 22.43 17.70
C ALA A 376 -10.09 22.99 16.30
N ALA A 377 -9.88 22.11 15.32
CA ALA A 377 -9.67 22.50 13.92
C ALA A 377 -10.96 23.00 13.23
N GLY A 378 -12.13 22.64 13.76
CA GLY A 378 -13.44 23.00 13.23
C GLY A 378 -13.80 22.28 11.92
N GLU A 379 -15.01 22.54 11.42
CA GLU A 379 -15.44 22.02 10.13
C GLU A 379 -14.64 22.64 8.98
N THR A 380 -14.14 21.77 8.10
CA THR A 380 -13.33 22.14 6.93
C THR A 380 -13.71 21.29 5.72
N GLY A 381 -13.04 21.50 4.59
CA GLY A 381 -13.14 20.56 3.46
C GLY A 381 -12.69 19.14 3.74
N ALA A 382 -12.04 18.87 4.87
CA ALA A 382 -11.61 17.54 5.28
C ALA A 382 -12.22 17.08 6.61
N ILE A 383 -13.02 17.91 7.30
CA ILE A 383 -13.62 17.61 8.61
C ILE A 383 -15.09 18.03 8.58
N GLU A 384 -16.00 17.16 9.00
CA GLU A 384 -17.45 17.44 9.14
C GLU A 384 -17.95 16.89 10.47
N PHE A 385 -18.85 17.60 11.13
CA PHE A 385 -19.53 17.18 12.35
C PHE A 385 -20.99 16.84 12.08
N LYS A 386 -21.50 15.84 12.80
CA LYS A 386 -22.92 15.50 12.84
C LYS A 386 -23.28 15.08 14.25
N SER A 387 -24.38 15.61 14.76
CA SER A 387 -24.83 15.32 16.12
C SER A 387 -25.21 13.85 16.33
N THR A 388 -25.74 13.18 15.31
CA THR A 388 -26.25 11.79 15.38
C THR A 388 -26.10 11.06 14.04
N LEU A 389 -26.14 9.73 14.08
CA LEU A 389 -26.12 8.88 12.88
C LEU A 389 -27.53 8.61 12.33
N ARG A 390 -28.54 8.48 13.20
CA ARG A 390 -29.91 8.08 12.83
C ARG A 390 -31.02 8.82 13.55
N THR A 391 -30.78 9.34 14.75
CA THR A 391 -31.85 9.94 15.56
C THR A 391 -31.99 11.44 15.29
N ASN A 392 -33.21 11.89 15.02
CA ASN A 392 -33.51 13.32 14.99
C ASN A 392 -33.70 13.82 16.43
N LEU A 393 -32.79 14.68 16.90
CA LEU A 393 -32.77 15.17 18.29
C LEU A 393 -34.02 15.97 18.70
N HIS A 394 -34.78 16.52 17.75
CA HIS A 394 -36.02 17.26 18.05
C HIS A 394 -37.19 16.32 18.32
N THR A 395 -37.24 15.18 17.63
CA THR A 395 -38.36 14.23 17.71
C THR A 395 -38.04 13.01 18.58
N GLY A 396 -36.76 12.74 18.83
CA GLY A 396 -36.28 11.54 19.51
C GLY A 396 -36.49 10.25 18.72
N GLN A 397 -36.84 10.35 17.43
CA GLN A 397 -37.13 9.20 16.57
C GLN A 397 -36.05 9.01 15.52
N HIS A 398 -35.93 7.77 15.03
CA HIS A 398 -35.08 7.48 13.88
C HIS A 398 -35.62 8.20 12.64
N ASP A 399 -34.74 8.85 11.89
CA ASP A 399 -35.08 9.65 10.72
C ASP A 399 -34.12 9.32 9.57
N GLU A 400 -34.67 8.84 8.45
CA GLU A 400 -33.89 8.51 7.25
C GLU A 400 -33.13 9.72 6.69
N LYS A 401 -33.58 10.95 6.96
CA LYS A 401 -32.83 12.15 6.56
C LYS A 401 -31.51 12.28 7.31
N ILE A 402 -31.44 11.80 8.55
CA ILE A 402 -30.21 11.80 9.36
C ILE A 402 -29.24 10.76 8.83
N HIS A 403 -29.71 9.52 8.56
CA HIS A 403 -28.90 8.50 7.86
C HIS A 403 -28.33 9.05 6.55
N LEU A 404 -29.20 9.67 5.75
CA LEU A 404 -28.82 10.20 4.45
C LEU A 404 -27.80 11.34 4.58
N SER A 405 -27.87 12.15 5.64
CA SER A 405 -26.92 13.23 5.89
C SER A 405 -25.49 12.69 6.08
N ALA A 406 -25.31 11.66 6.91
CA ALA A 406 -24.03 11.00 7.09
C ALA A 406 -23.52 10.36 5.78
N LEU A 407 -24.40 9.66 5.05
CA LEU A 407 -24.04 9.00 3.79
C LEU A 407 -23.64 9.98 2.68
N LYS A 408 -24.28 11.16 2.63
CA LYS A 408 -23.89 12.25 1.72
C LYS A 408 -22.47 12.71 1.97
N THR A 409 -22.12 12.92 3.24
CA THR A 409 -20.77 13.33 3.62
C THR A 409 -19.74 12.25 3.28
N ILE A 410 -20.02 10.99 3.60
CA ILE A 410 -19.13 9.86 3.27
C ILE A 410 -18.89 9.78 1.75
N ALA A 411 -19.95 9.82 0.94
CA ALA A 411 -19.81 9.83 -0.52
C ALA A 411 -19.08 11.09 -1.02
N GLY A 412 -19.33 12.24 -0.41
CA GLY A 412 -18.64 13.49 -0.68
C GLY A 412 -17.12 13.39 -0.48
N PHE A 413 -16.69 12.79 0.63
CA PHE A 413 -15.27 12.54 0.90
C PHE A 413 -14.66 11.53 -0.05
N LEU A 414 -15.34 10.40 -0.29
CA LEU A 414 -14.91 9.36 -1.24
C LEU A 414 -14.70 9.94 -2.64
N ASN A 415 -15.59 10.82 -3.09
CA ASN A 415 -15.48 11.46 -4.41
C ASN A 415 -14.40 12.55 -4.47
N ALA A 416 -14.11 13.22 -3.35
CA ALA A 416 -13.12 14.29 -3.24
C ALA A 416 -11.72 13.76 -2.87
N GLN A 417 -11.08 14.36 -1.85
CA GLN A 417 -9.72 14.04 -1.40
C GLN A 417 -9.68 13.09 -0.18
N GLY A 418 -10.85 12.58 0.26
CA GLY A 418 -11.02 11.98 1.58
C GLY A 418 -11.35 13.03 2.65
N GLY A 419 -11.50 12.59 3.89
CA GLY A 419 -11.79 13.43 5.05
C GLY A 419 -12.26 12.61 6.25
N THR A 420 -12.65 13.30 7.31
CA THR A 420 -13.12 12.71 8.57
C THR A 420 -14.49 13.27 8.92
N LEU A 421 -15.43 12.39 9.23
CA LEU A 421 -16.76 12.72 9.74
C LEU A 421 -16.81 12.32 11.22
N LEU A 422 -17.15 13.25 12.11
CA LEU A 422 -17.44 12.95 13.52
C LEU A 422 -18.96 12.86 13.72
N ILE A 423 -19.40 11.78 14.35
CA ILE A 423 -20.78 11.56 14.81
C ILE A 423 -20.80 11.68 16.34
N GLY A 424 -21.77 12.44 16.87
CA GLY A 424 -21.85 12.76 18.30
C GLY A 424 -21.26 14.12 18.64
N VAL A 425 -21.06 14.98 17.64
CA VAL A 425 -20.53 16.34 17.78
C VAL A 425 -21.46 17.32 17.07
N ALA A 426 -21.85 18.40 17.73
CA ALA A 426 -22.67 19.46 17.17
C ALA A 426 -21.86 20.36 16.22
N ASP A 427 -22.57 21.15 15.40
CA ASP A 427 -21.94 22.03 14.41
C ASP A 427 -21.04 23.12 15.05
N ASP A 428 -21.25 23.45 16.33
CA ASP A 428 -20.41 24.38 17.12
C ASP A 428 -19.24 23.69 17.84
N GLY A 429 -19.10 22.38 17.70
CA GLY A 429 -18.06 21.57 18.34
C GLY A 429 -18.44 21.00 19.71
N GLU A 430 -19.67 21.22 20.20
CA GLU A 430 -20.13 20.58 21.45
C GLU A 430 -20.21 19.06 21.29
N VAL A 431 -19.65 18.32 22.25
CA VAL A 431 -19.69 16.85 22.28
C VAL A 431 -21.00 16.41 22.90
N LEU A 432 -21.87 15.80 22.09
CA LEU A 432 -23.21 15.33 22.49
C LEU A 432 -23.25 13.83 22.81
N GLY A 433 -22.27 13.08 22.30
CA GLY A 433 -22.22 11.63 22.44
C GLY A 433 -23.13 10.86 21.47
N LEU A 434 -23.11 9.53 21.58
CA LEU A 434 -23.86 8.61 20.70
C LEU A 434 -25.12 8.04 21.34
N SER A 435 -25.40 8.33 22.61
CA SER A 435 -26.52 7.71 23.34
C SER A 435 -27.88 7.98 22.70
N ALA A 436 -28.06 9.14 22.07
CA ALA A 436 -29.29 9.49 21.34
C ALA A 436 -29.58 8.57 20.16
N ASP A 437 -28.55 7.95 19.56
CA ASP A 437 -28.75 6.97 18.50
C ASP A 437 -29.28 5.63 19.03
N GLY A 438 -29.24 5.35 20.33
CA GLY A 438 -29.92 4.20 20.94
C GLY A 438 -29.39 2.83 20.47
N PHE A 439 -28.11 2.73 20.12
CA PHE A 439 -27.47 1.44 19.84
C PHE A 439 -27.08 0.73 21.15
N PRO A 440 -27.17 -0.61 21.22
CA PRO A 440 -26.78 -1.35 22.42
C PRO A 440 -25.29 -1.21 22.78
N ASN A 441 -24.43 -1.09 21.76
CA ASN A 441 -22.99 -0.91 21.88
C ASN A 441 -22.38 -0.43 20.55
N ASP A 442 -21.11 -0.05 20.59
CA ASP A 442 -20.30 0.39 19.45
C ASP A 442 -20.31 -0.62 18.30
N ASP A 443 -20.17 -1.93 18.58
CA ASP A 443 -20.16 -2.98 17.55
C ASP A 443 -21.44 -2.98 16.72
N LYS A 444 -22.60 -2.80 17.36
CA LYS A 444 -23.90 -2.75 16.66
C LYS A 444 -24.08 -1.48 15.85
N MET A 445 -23.59 -0.35 16.37
CA MET A 445 -23.60 0.92 15.62
C MET A 445 -22.67 0.85 14.41
N GLY A 446 -21.47 0.30 14.59
CA GLY A 446 -20.50 0.11 13.53
C GLY A 446 -21.00 -0.85 12.45
N LEU A 447 -21.60 -1.98 12.84
CA LEU A 447 -22.22 -2.91 11.88
C LEU A 447 -23.37 -2.23 11.11
N HIS A 448 -24.15 -1.38 11.76
CA HIS A 448 -25.21 -0.60 11.10
C HIS A 448 -24.64 0.36 10.06
N LEU A 449 -23.55 1.10 10.39
CA LEU A 449 -22.87 1.96 9.44
C LEU A 449 -22.32 1.17 8.24
N VAL A 450 -21.69 0.02 8.47
CA VAL A 450 -21.19 -0.87 7.41
C VAL A 450 -22.32 -1.30 6.47
N ASN A 451 -23.47 -1.68 7.02
CA ASN A 451 -24.64 -2.04 6.21
C ASN A 451 -25.17 -0.84 5.41
N LEU A 452 -25.25 0.35 6.01
CA LEU A 452 -25.63 1.57 5.31
C LEU A 452 -24.69 1.87 4.13
N VAL A 453 -23.37 1.81 4.33
CA VAL A 453 -22.40 2.05 3.26
C VAL A 453 -22.53 0.98 2.16
N LYS A 454 -22.62 -0.29 2.53
CA LYS A 454 -22.78 -1.41 1.59
C LYS A 454 -24.04 -1.26 0.73
N ASP A 455 -25.18 -1.00 1.35
CA ASP A 455 -26.49 -1.03 0.69
C ASP A 455 -26.81 0.28 -0.04
N ARG A 456 -26.27 1.39 0.43
CA ARG A 456 -26.60 2.73 -0.07
C ARG A 456 -25.49 3.38 -0.89
N ILE A 457 -24.24 2.92 -0.80
CA ILE A 457 -23.12 3.47 -1.59
C ILE A 457 -22.47 2.39 -2.45
N GLY A 458 -22.17 1.24 -1.85
CA GLY A 458 -21.63 0.06 -2.51
C GLY A 458 -20.51 -0.59 -1.72
N ASP A 459 -20.48 -1.91 -1.75
CA ASP A 459 -19.49 -2.78 -1.11
C ASP A 459 -18.04 -2.45 -1.46
N VAL A 460 -17.77 -2.01 -2.69
CA VAL A 460 -16.44 -1.61 -3.17
C VAL A 460 -15.78 -0.53 -2.30
N PHE A 461 -16.59 0.28 -1.60
CA PHE A 461 -16.11 1.43 -0.85
C PHE A 461 -15.83 1.11 0.61
N LEU A 462 -16.26 -0.06 1.11
CA LEU A 462 -15.98 -0.49 2.49
C LEU A 462 -14.49 -0.43 2.86
N PRO A 463 -13.53 -0.81 2.01
CA PRO A 463 -12.10 -0.69 2.34
C PRO A 463 -11.59 0.75 2.45
N TYR A 464 -12.40 1.76 2.11
CA TYR A 464 -12.04 3.17 2.08
C TYR A 464 -12.81 3.99 3.14
N VAL A 465 -13.60 3.34 3.99
CA VAL A 465 -14.39 3.97 5.06
C VAL A 465 -14.04 3.27 6.36
N HIS A 466 -13.25 3.95 7.19
CA HIS A 466 -12.71 3.41 8.43
C HIS A 466 -13.42 4.05 9.62
N GLN A 467 -14.04 3.24 10.48
CA GLN A 467 -14.76 3.73 11.64
C GLN A 467 -13.96 3.47 12.93
N HIS A 468 -13.94 4.43 13.83
CA HIS A 468 -13.31 4.34 15.13
C HIS A 468 -14.20 4.98 16.19
N PHE A 469 -14.22 4.42 17.40
CA PHE A 469 -14.97 4.98 18.51
C PHE A 469 -14.01 5.43 19.59
N GLU A 470 -14.14 6.69 20.02
CA GLU A 470 -13.24 7.34 20.97
C GLU A 470 -14.05 8.02 22.08
N ASP A 471 -13.50 8.06 23.29
CA ASP A 471 -14.10 8.79 24.41
C ASP A 471 -13.61 10.24 24.42
N GLN A 472 -14.52 11.20 24.43
CA GLN A 472 -14.22 12.63 24.49
C GLN A 472 -15.17 13.28 25.50
N ASP A 473 -14.61 14.00 26.46
CA ASP A 473 -15.37 14.72 27.52
C ASP A 473 -16.39 13.85 28.27
N GLY A 474 -16.09 12.56 28.43
CA GLY A 474 -16.96 11.58 29.11
C GLY A 474 -18.05 10.98 28.23
N GLU A 475 -18.14 11.39 26.97
CA GLU A 475 -19.09 10.91 25.98
C GLU A 475 -18.40 10.08 24.89
N ARG A 476 -19.14 9.16 24.28
CA ARG A 476 -18.64 8.33 23.17
C ARG A 476 -18.82 9.06 21.85
N VAL A 477 -17.82 9.13 20.99
CA VAL A 477 -17.86 9.75 19.65
C VAL A 477 -17.47 8.72 18.58
N LEU A 478 -18.14 8.75 17.43
CA LEU A 478 -17.84 7.89 16.29
C LEU A 478 -17.12 8.71 15.21
N THR A 479 -15.86 8.37 14.98
CA THR A 479 -15.00 8.95 13.95
C THR A 479 -15.01 8.07 12.71
N ILE A 480 -15.41 8.63 11.57
CA ILE A 480 -15.48 7.95 10.27
C ILE A 480 -14.46 8.60 9.33
N ARG A 481 -13.32 7.96 9.15
CA ARG A 481 -12.27 8.40 8.23
C ARG A 481 -12.52 7.81 6.84
N CYS A 482 -12.76 8.67 5.88
CA CYS A 482 -12.93 8.31 4.48
C CYS A 482 -11.65 8.58 3.69
N GLU A 483 -11.15 7.56 3.03
CA GLU A 483 -10.10 7.71 2.02
C GLU A 483 -10.66 8.23 0.69
N ARG A 484 -9.73 8.57 -0.21
CA ARG A 484 -10.07 8.84 -1.59
C ARG A 484 -10.61 7.57 -2.26
N GLY A 485 -11.86 7.59 -2.70
CA GLY A 485 -12.52 6.43 -3.30
C GLY A 485 -11.89 6.01 -4.64
N PRO A 486 -11.97 4.72 -5.02
CA PRO A 486 -11.36 4.19 -6.24
C PRO A 486 -12.18 4.46 -7.51
N ARG A 487 -13.46 4.82 -7.36
CA ARG A 487 -14.38 5.18 -8.45
C ARG A 487 -15.47 6.11 -7.94
N ALA A 488 -16.32 6.61 -8.83
CA ALA A 488 -17.47 7.44 -8.49
C ALA A 488 -18.41 6.74 -7.49
N ALA A 489 -18.58 7.33 -6.31
CA ALA A 489 -19.48 6.90 -5.25
C ALA A 489 -20.84 7.62 -5.39
N PHE A 490 -21.90 6.86 -5.62
CA PHE A 490 -23.27 7.38 -5.66
C PHE A 490 -24.00 6.94 -4.40
N VAL A 491 -24.84 7.81 -3.84
CA VAL A 491 -25.70 7.47 -2.71
C VAL A 491 -27.10 7.14 -3.24
N LYS A 492 -27.58 5.94 -2.92
CA LYS A 492 -28.96 5.52 -3.16
C LYS A 492 -29.89 6.24 -2.19
N ASP A 493 -30.83 7.00 -2.72
CA ASP A 493 -31.85 7.74 -1.97
C ASP A 493 -33.23 7.37 -2.54
N GLY A 494 -33.89 6.40 -1.90
CA GLY A 494 -35.04 5.71 -2.48
C GLY A 494 -34.67 5.06 -3.82
N ASN A 495 -35.30 5.54 -4.90
CA ASN A 495 -35.04 5.10 -6.28
C ASN A 495 -34.01 5.96 -7.02
N GLN A 496 -33.49 7.02 -6.39
CA GLN A 496 -32.53 7.93 -7.01
C GLN A 496 -31.09 7.53 -6.66
N GLN A 497 -30.17 7.78 -7.60
CA GLN A 497 -28.73 7.67 -7.38
C GLN A 497 -28.16 9.09 -7.43
N ARG A 498 -27.66 9.57 -6.29
CA ARG A 498 -27.25 10.97 -6.10
C ARG A 498 -25.74 11.05 -5.95
N PHE A 499 -25.11 12.04 -6.58
CA PHE A 499 -23.66 12.19 -6.60
C PHE A 499 -23.23 13.42 -5.81
N PHE A 500 -22.42 13.23 -4.77
CA PHE A 500 -21.99 14.30 -3.88
C PHE A 500 -20.48 14.48 -3.93
N VAL A 501 -20.02 15.72 -3.86
CA VAL A 501 -18.60 16.08 -3.78
C VAL A 501 -18.42 17.07 -2.65
N ARG A 502 -17.44 16.81 -1.78
CA ARG A 502 -17.02 17.76 -0.75
C ARG A 502 -16.07 18.80 -1.35
N GLY A 503 -16.34 20.08 -1.11
CA GLY A 503 -15.48 21.19 -1.54
C GLY A 503 -15.66 22.42 -0.66
N GLY A 504 -14.57 22.97 -0.11
CA GLY A 504 -14.68 23.94 0.99
C GLY A 504 -15.43 23.33 2.16
N ASN A 505 -16.23 24.11 2.90
CA ASN A 505 -16.94 23.61 4.09
C ASN A 505 -18.34 23.01 3.77
N ALA A 506 -18.55 22.52 2.55
CA ALA A 506 -19.86 22.02 2.13
C ALA A 506 -19.79 20.77 1.26
N THR A 507 -20.84 19.96 1.37
CA THR A 507 -21.09 18.81 0.50
C THR A 507 -22.10 19.21 -0.57
N THR A 508 -21.65 19.30 -1.82
CA THR A 508 -22.48 19.74 -2.94
C THR A 508 -22.93 18.54 -3.77
N GLU A 509 -24.21 18.52 -4.14
CA GLU A 509 -24.72 17.56 -5.11
C GLU A 509 -24.45 18.03 -6.53
N LEU A 510 -23.87 17.17 -7.36
CA LEU A 510 -23.74 17.40 -8.79
C LEU A 510 -24.80 16.59 -9.54
N SER A 511 -25.24 17.12 -10.68
CA SER A 511 -26.25 16.47 -11.53
C SER A 511 -25.91 16.62 -13.01
N GLY A 512 -26.50 15.76 -13.85
CA GLY A 512 -26.35 15.82 -15.31
C GLY A 512 -24.90 15.79 -15.79
N ASN A 513 -24.57 16.68 -16.73
CA ASN A 513 -23.25 16.73 -17.36
C ASN A 513 -22.11 17.04 -16.37
N SER A 514 -22.37 17.79 -15.29
CA SER A 514 -21.36 18.10 -14.28
C SER A 514 -20.83 16.87 -13.57
N VAL A 515 -21.64 15.81 -13.42
CA VAL A 515 -21.18 14.52 -12.89
C VAL A 515 -20.22 13.86 -13.87
N MET A 516 -20.56 13.84 -15.16
CA MET A 516 -19.73 13.21 -16.19
C MET A 516 -18.37 13.89 -16.32
N ASP A 517 -18.36 15.23 -16.35
CA ASP A 517 -17.13 16.02 -16.43
C ASP A 517 -16.26 15.81 -15.19
N TYR A 518 -16.87 15.86 -14.00
CA TYR A 518 -16.16 15.62 -12.76
C TYR A 518 -15.58 14.20 -12.70
N VAL A 519 -16.38 13.18 -13.02
CA VAL A 519 -15.96 11.78 -12.96
C VAL A 519 -14.82 11.53 -13.95
N LYS A 520 -14.90 12.07 -15.17
CA LYS A 520 -13.83 11.98 -16.16
C LYS A 520 -12.55 12.64 -15.69
N GLN A 521 -12.62 13.84 -15.11
CA GLN A 521 -11.44 14.55 -14.61
C GLN A 521 -10.81 13.86 -13.38
N ARG A 522 -11.66 13.29 -12.52
CA ARG A 522 -11.25 12.79 -11.19
C ARG A 522 -10.89 11.31 -11.17
N PHE A 523 -11.49 10.50 -12.04
CA PHE A 523 -11.35 9.04 -12.07
C PHE A 523 -11.04 8.45 -13.44
N GLY A 524 -11.09 9.26 -14.51
CA GLY A 524 -10.85 8.83 -15.89
C GLY A 524 -9.39 8.84 -16.33
#